data_AF-A0A7C9ENH3-F1
#
_entry.id   AF-A0A7C9ENH3-F1
#
_cell.length_a   1.000
_cell.length_b   1.000
_cell.length_c   1.000
_cell.angle_alpha   90.00
_cell.angle_beta   90.00
_cell.angle_gamma   90.00
#
_symmetry.space_group_name_H-M   'P 1'
#
loop_
_entity.id
_entity.type
_entity.pdbx_description
1 polymer ?
#
loop_
_entity_poly.entity_id
_entity_poly.type
_entity_poly.pdbx_seq_one_letter_code
_entity_poly.pdbx_strand_id
1 'polypeptide(L)'
;RSHEQTNQAAMRENNNNATSTETTKMKMMNEIVIARAIDSLGKGFDLTSDFRLKYCKGTERLILLNEDQNKPLFVPGFGTLANPFSIDIKCDKGDNTRYQSDVLDFSQMSEVFNRKCAIPGKIPSGLFNSMFKFESGSWAKDAANTKMLGFDGYSIVLFNLHIDRYPLILSDEVRNAVPDSWDPIALARFIEKYGTHITVGISIGG
;
A
#
# COMPACT_ATOMS: atom_id res chain seq x y z
N ARG A 1 21.36 22.99 48.32
CA ARG A 1 19.93 22.64 48.49
C ARG A 1 18.99 23.44 47.59
N SER A 2 18.87 24.78 47.70
CA SER A 2 17.94 25.52 46.80
C SER A 2 18.36 25.49 45.34
N HIS A 3 19.65 25.68 45.02
CA HIS A 3 20.15 25.71 43.63
C HIS A 3 20.12 24.33 42.95
N GLU A 4 20.28 23.22 43.70
CA GLU A 4 20.14 21.86 43.16
C GLU A 4 18.69 21.52 42.82
N GLN A 5 17.72 22.00 43.61
CA GLN A 5 16.30 21.78 43.34
C GLN A 5 15.84 22.53 42.09
N THR A 6 16.34 23.75 41.85
CA THR A 6 16.04 24.52 40.64
C THR A 6 16.61 23.86 39.38
N ASN A 7 17.83 23.34 39.45
CA ASN A 7 18.45 22.63 38.31
C ASN A 7 17.75 21.30 38.01
N GLN A 8 17.28 20.56 39.02
CA GLN A 8 16.50 19.35 38.79
C GLN A 8 15.10 19.63 38.20
N ALA A 9 14.45 20.72 38.60
CA ALA A 9 13.18 21.14 38.01
C ALA A 9 13.34 21.55 36.53
N ALA A 10 14.36 22.36 36.22
CA ALA A 10 14.66 22.77 34.84
C ALA A 10 15.03 21.58 33.93
N MET A 11 15.79 20.60 34.44
CA MET A 11 16.10 19.38 33.69
C MET A 11 14.86 18.52 33.44
N ARG A 12 13.93 18.42 34.40
CA ARG A 12 12.67 17.69 34.23
C ARG A 12 11.73 18.37 33.23
N GLU A 13 11.62 19.70 33.28
CA GLU A 13 10.83 20.47 32.30
C GLU A 13 11.41 20.36 30.89
N ASN A 14 12.73 20.47 30.73
CA ASN A 14 13.38 20.28 29.44
C ASN A 14 13.18 18.88 28.87
N ASN A 15 13.28 17.84 29.71
CA ASN A 15 13.01 16.47 29.28
C ASN A 15 11.55 16.29 28.87
N ASN A 16 10.59 16.78 29.67
CA ASN A 16 9.16 16.68 29.32
C ASN A 16 8.82 17.39 28.00
N ASN A 17 9.42 18.56 27.75
CA ASN A 17 9.24 19.29 26.50
C ASN A 17 9.90 18.57 25.31
N ALA A 18 11.06 17.95 25.50
CA ALA A 18 11.69 17.14 24.45
C ALA A 18 10.83 15.91 24.09
N THR A 19 10.35 15.17 25.09
CA THR A 19 9.49 13.98 24.88
C THR A 19 8.15 14.34 24.24
N SER A 20 7.54 15.47 24.63
CA SER A 20 6.29 15.94 24.01
C SER A 20 6.49 16.36 22.55
N THR A 21 7.63 16.99 22.25
CA THR A 21 7.99 17.40 20.89
C THR A 21 8.24 16.18 19.99
N GLU A 22 8.96 15.17 20.48
CA GLU A 22 9.18 13.91 19.75
C GLU A 22 7.89 13.13 19.50
N THR A 23 7.02 13.05 20.51
CA THR A 23 5.70 12.39 20.39
C THR A 23 4.83 13.10 19.34
N THR A 24 4.86 14.43 19.32
CA THR A 24 4.12 15.23 18.34
C THR A 24 4.65 15.03 16.92
N LYS A 25 5.98 15.04 16.76
CA LYS A 25 6.62 14.76 15.46
C LYS A 25 6.30 13.36 14.95
N MET A 26 6.36 12.34 15.82
CA MET A 26 6.01 10.96 15.47
C MET A 26 4.55 10.85 15.03
N LYS A 27 3.63 11.46 15.78
CA LYS A 27 2.21 11.49 15.41
C LYS A 27 2.00 12.11 14.03
N MET A 28 2.63 13.25 13.77
CA MET A 28 2.52 13.94 12.47
C MET A 28 3.09 13.09 11.33
N MET A 29 4.23 12.43 11.54
CA MET A 29 4.81 11.52 10.55
C MET A 29 3.89 10.33 10.24
N ASN A 30 3.26 9.75 11.26
CA ASN A 30 2.32 8.65 11.09
C ASN A 30 1.08 9.09 10.30
N GLU A 31 0.52 10.26 10.61
CA GLU A 31 -0.61 10.82 9.86
C GLU A 31 -0.24 11.07 8.39
N ILE A 32 0.98 11.53 8.09
CA ILE A 32 1.45 11.69 6.70
C ILE A 32 1.49 10.34 5.97
N VAL A 33 2.03 9.29 6.60
CA VAL A 33 2.11 7.96 5.98
C VAL A 33 0.70 7.40 5.74
N ILE A 34 -0.19 7.53 6.71
CA ILE A 34 -1.58 7.07 6.59
C ILE A 34 -2.32 7.86 5.50
N ALA A 35 -2.16 9.18 5.44
CA ALA A 35 -2.75 10.01 4.41
C ALA A 35 -2.26 9.61 3.01
N ARG A 36 -0.97 9.31 2.85
CA ARG A 36 -0.41 8.78 1.59
C ARG A 36 -1.00 7.43 1.22
N ALA A 37 -1.20 6.54 2.19
CA ALA A 37 -1.85 5.25 1.97
C ALA A 37 -3.31 5.43 1.50
N ILE A 38 -4.07 6.32 2.15
CA ILE A 38 -5.45 6.63 1.74
C ILE A 38 -5.48 7.27 0.34
N ASP A 39 -4.52 8.14 0.03
CA ASP A 39 -4.38 8.77 -1.29
C ASP A 39 -4.07 7.74 -2.40
N SER A 40 -3.36 6.66 -2.09
CA SER A 40 -3.09 5.57 -3.04
C SER A 40 -4.32 4.73 -3.40
N LEU A 41 -5.37 4.71 -2.57
CA LEU A 41 -6.61 4.00 -2.92
C LEU A 41 -7.27 4.62 -4.15
N GLY A 42 -7.68 3.78 -5.09
CA GLY A 42 -8.31 4.20 -6.34
C GLY A 42 -7.31 4.61 -7.43
N LYS A 43 -6.01 4.61 -7.15
CA LYS A 43 -4.97 4.87 -8.15
C LYS A 43 -4.63 3.63 -8.96
N GLY A 44 -4.09 3.87 -10.15
CA GLY A 44 -3.55 2.84 -11.02
C GLY A 44 -2.23 2.27 -10.52
N PHE A 45 -1.89 1.04 -10.88
CA PHE A 45 -0.55 0.48 -10.71
C PHE A 45 -0.29 -0.63 -11.73
N ASP A 46 0.99 -0.94 -11.95
CA ASP A 46 1.38 -2.09 -12.76
C ASP A 46 1.53 -3.33 -11.88
N LEU A 47 0.79 -4.39 -12.19
CA LEU A 47 0.92 -5.67 -11.47
C LEU A 47 2.34 -6.24 -11.50
N THR A 48 3.11 -5.93 -12.53
CA THR A 48 4.50 -6.35 -12.67
C THR A 48 5.47 -5.50 -11.83
N SER A 49 5.00 -4.41 -11.25
CA SER A 49 5.75 -3.59 -10.29
C SER A 49 5.55 -4.09 -8.86
N ASP A 50 6.50 -3.76 -7.99
CA ASP A 50 6.40 -4.00 -6.56
C ASP A 50 5.22 -3.21 -5.96
N PHE A 51 4.59 -3.74 -4.91
CA PHE A 51 3.32 -3.22 -4.37
C PHE A 51 3.51 -2.09 -3.35
N ARG A 52 4.74 -1.63 -3.12
CA ARG A 52 5.00 -0.43 -2.32
C ARG A 52 4.31 0.79 -2.94
N LEU A 53 3.77 1.66 -2.09
CA LEU A 53 3.01 2.86 -2.50
C LEU A 53 3.72 3.79 -3.50
N LYS A 54 5.06 3.74 -3.57
CA LYS A 54 5.85 4.51 -4.54
C LYS A 54 5.63 4.11 -6.00
N TYR A 55 5.02 2.94 -6.26
CA TYR A 55 4.69 2.44 -7.60
C TYR A 55 3.24 2.73 -8.02
N CYS A 56 2.44 3.39 -7.17
CA CYS A 56 1.14 3.89 -7.57
C CYS A 56 1.31 4.97 -8.66
N LYS A 57 0.49 4.89 -9.69
CA LYS A 57 0.50 5.81 -10.84
C LYS A 57 -0.43 6.99 -10.63
N GLY A 58 -0.03 8.10 -11.24
CA GLY A 58 -0.83 9.33 -11.28
C GLY A 58 -0.86 10.08 -9.96
N THR A 59 -1.26 11.34 -10.04
CA THR A 59 -1.56 12.18 -8.88
C THR A 59 -3.00 11.99 -8.43
N GLU A 60 -3.91 11.76 -9.37
CA GLU A 60 -5.35 11.63 -9.13
C GLU A 60 -5.80 10.16 -9.06
N ARG A 61 -6.94 9.94 -8.39
CA ARG A 61 -7.62 8.63 -8.40
C ARG A 61 -8.30 8.37 -9.74
N LEU A 62 -8.27 7.12 -10.15
CA LEU A 62 -8.98 6.63 -11.33
C LEU A 62 -10.44 6.28 -11.02
N ILE A 63 -10.74 6.05 -9.74
CA ILE A 63 -12.06 5.74 -9.21
C ILE A 63 -12.63 6.95 -8.49
N LEU A 64 -13.91 7.25 -8.77
CA LEU A 64 -14.67 8.28 -8.09
C LEU A 64 -15.14 7.78 -6.72
N LEU A 65 -14.79 8.54 -5.68
CA LEU A 65 -15.31 8.37 -4.32
C LEU A 65 -16.38 9.44 -4.02
N ASN A 66 -17.09 9.28 -2.91
CA ASN A 66 -18.06 10.26 -2.45
C ASN A 66 -17.30 11.42 -1.79
N GLU A 67 -17.12 12.50 -2.54
CA GLU A 67 -16.41 13.70 -2.07
C GLU A 67 -17.30 14.62 -1.21
N ASP A 68 -18.63 14.50 -1.34
CA ASP A 68 -19.60 15.33 -0.61
C ASP A 68 -19.78 14.86 0.84
N GLN A 69 -19.53 13.58 1.10
CA GLN A 69 -19.70 12.96 2.41
C GLN A 69 -18.37 12.48 2.97
N ASN A 70 -17.89 13.22 3.96
CA ASN A 70 -16.67 12.90 4.69
C ASN A 70 -16.98 12.58 6.15
N LYS A 71 -16.24 11.61 6.72
CA LYS A 71 -16.34 11.19 8.12
C LYS A 71 -14.96 11.13 8.77
N PRO A 72 -14.86 11.30 10.10
CA PRO A 72 -13.64 10.96 10.83
C PRO A 72 -13.28 9.49 10.61
N LEU A 73 -12.02 9.21 10.29
CA LEU A 73 -11.52 7.85 10.11
C LEU A 73 -10.69 7.43 11.34
N PHE A 74 -11.13 6.36 12.00
CA PHE A 74 -10.38 5.72 13.07
C PHE A 74 -9.41 4.70 12.50
N VAL A 75 -8.15 4.78 12.88
CA VAL A 75 -7.09 3.85 12.47
C VAL A 75 -6.59 3.07 13.68
N PRO A 76 -6.73 1.73 13.70
CA PRO A 76 -6.27 0.89 14.81
C PRO A 76 -4.79 1.14 15.14
N GLY A 77 -4.51 1.47 16.41
CA GLY A 77 -3.16 1.78 16.89
C GLY A 77 -2.71 3.23 16.70
N PHE A 78 -3.44 4.04 15.93
CA PHE A 78 -3.10 5.44 15.63
C PHE A 78 -4.19 6.44 16.06
N GLY A 79 -5.41 5.96 16.33
CA GLY A 79 -6.54 6.78 16.76
C GLY A 79 -7.30 7.40 15.59
N THR A 80 -8.11 8.41 15.89
CA THR A 80 -8.87 9.15 14.87
C THR A 80 -7.98 10.19 14.20
N LEU A 81 -7.93 10.17 12.87
CA LEU A 81 -7.16 11.13 12.08
C LEU A 81 -7.78 12.54 12.16
N ALA A 82 -6.92 13.57 12.06
CA ALA A 82 -7.36 14.97 12.14
C ALA A 82 -8.26 15.38 10.97
N ASN A 83 -7.94 14.92 9.76
CA ASN A 83 -8.72 15.22 8.56
C ASN A 83 -9.84 14.18 8.38
N PRO A 84 -11.06 14.61 7.99
CA PRO A 84 -12.09 13.69 7.58
C PRO A 84 -11.79 13.14 6.17
N PHE A 85 -12.23 11.91 5.90
CA PHE A 85 -12.05 11.23 4.63
C PHE A 85 -13.40 10.75 4.08
N SER A 86 -13.45 10.45 2.78
CA SER A 86 -14.66 9.95 2.13
C SER A 86 -15.26 8.78 2.92
N ILE A 87 -16.59 8.76 3.03
CA ILE A 87 -17.32 7.67 3.68
C ILE A 87 -17.05 6.30 3.03
N ASP A 88 -16.64 6.30 1.77
CA ASP A 88 -16.31 5.14 0.96
C ASP A 88 -14.97 4.51 1.34
N ILE A 89 -14.19 5.13 2.23
CA ILE A 89 -12.95 4.55 2.74
C ILE A 89 -13.22 3.92 4.11
N LYS A 90 -12.82 2.66 4.24
CA LYS A 90 -12.83 1.92 5.50
C LYS A 90 -11.43 1.55 5.93
N CYS A 91 -11.27 1.46 7.24
CA CYS A 91 -10.06 0.98 7.87
C CYS A 91 -10.40 -0.16 8.82
N ASP A 92 -9.79 -1.31 8.58
CA ASP A 92 -9.93 -2.48 9.44
C ASP A 92 -8.64 -2.72 10.23
N LYS A 93 -8.78 -3.49 11.31
CA LYS A 93 -7.64 -3.98 12.06
C LYS A 93 -6.75 -4.84 11.16
N GLY A 94 -5.45 -4.69 11.31
CA GLY A 94 -4.49 -5.60 10.72
C GLY A 94 -4.38 -6.92 11.48
N ASP A 95 -3.54 -7.80 10.97
CA ASP A 95 -3.24 -9.11 11.51
C ASP A 95 -1.73 -9.33 11.63
N ASN A 96 -1.34 -10.25 12.50
CA ASN A 96 0.05 -10.68 12.63
C ASN A 96 0.07 -12.19 12.35
N THR A 97 0.61 -12.54 11.18
CA THR A 97 0.52 -13.89 10.66
C THR A 97 1.90 -14.36 10.23
N ARG A 98 2.33 -15.54 10.74
CA ARG A 98 3.47 -16.26 10.20
C ARG A 98 3.03 -16.98 8.93
N TYR A 99 3.74 -16.74 7.85
CA TYR A 99 3.55 -17.42 6.59
C TYR A 99 4.74 -18.32 6.34
N GLN A 100 4.47 -19.61 6.17
CA GLN A 100 5.44 -20.60 5.75
C GLN A 100 4.89 -21.32 4.53
N SER A 101 5.67 -21.37 3.45
CA SER A 101 5.35 -22.14 2.25
C SER A 101 6.03 -23.51 2.29
N ASP A 102 5.51 -24.44 1.50
CA ASP A 102 6.29 -25.58 1.04
C ASP A 102 7.43 -25.13 0.12
N VAL A 103 8.29 -26.08 -0.26
CA VAL A 103 9.30 -25.90 -1.31
C VAL A 103 8.61 -26.13 -2.65
N LEU A 104 8.38 -25.06 -3.40
CA LEU A 104 7.56 -25.04 -4.62
C LEU A 104 8.40 -24.66 -5.84
N ASP A 105 7.96 -25.06 -7.03
CA ASP A 105 8.56 -24.52 -8.26
C ASP A 105 8.18 -23.04 -8.47
N PHE A 106 8.81 -22.39 -9.45
CA PHE A 106 8.60 -20.97 -9.75
C PHE A 106 7.12 -20.62 -10.02
N SER A 107 6.42 -21.43 -10.82
CA SER A 107 5.04 -21.15 -11.20
C SER A 107 4.08 -21.31 -10.03
N GLN A 108 4.28 -22.37 -9.24
CA GLN A 108 3.50 -22.64 -8.03
C GLN A 108 3.69 -21.54 -6.98
N MET A 109 4.94 -21.10 -6.75
CA MET A 109 5.21 -20.02 -5.81
C MET A 109 4.63 -18.68 -6.31
N SER A 110 4.74 -18.39 -7.61
CA SER A 110 4.08 -17.21 -8.21
C SER A 110 2.57 -17.22 -7.97
N GLU A 111 1.91 -18.36 -8.13
CA GLU A 111 0.47 -18.48 -7.89
C GLU A 111 0.10 -18.28 -6.41
N VAL A 112 0.94 -18.73 -5.46
CA VAL A 112 0.74 -18.45 -4.03
C VAL A 112 0.73 -16.94 -3.77
N PHE A 113 1.68 -16.19 -4.33
CA PHE A 113 1.73 -14.74 -4.17
C PHE A 113 0.54 -14.04 -4.83
N ASN A 114 0.16 -14.44 -6.04
CA ASN A 114 -0.98 -13.84 -6.73
C ASN A 114 -2.30 -14.06 -5.98
N ARG A 115 -2.53 -15.27 -5.44
CA ARG A 115 -3.73 -15.57 -4.63
C ARG A 115 -3.83 -14.71 -3.39
N LYS A 116 -2.72 -14.39 -2.72
CA LYS A 116 -2.70 -13.46 -1.57
C LYS A 116 -3.21 -12.07 -1.94
N CYS A 117 -3.12 -11.70 -3.21
CA CYS A 117 -3.56 -10.41 -3.73
C CYS A 117 -4.88 -10.50 -4.52
N ALA A 118 -5.61 -11.62 -4.40
CA ALA A 118 -6.84 -11.91 -5.13
C ALA A 118 -6.68 -11.88 -6.67
N ILE A 119 -5.49 -12.22 -7.17
CA ILE A 119 -5.17 -12.26 -8.60
C ILE A 119 -5.10 -13.72 -9.04
N PRO A 120 -5.82 -14.10 -10.11
CA PRO A 120 -5.77 -15.46 -10.63
C PRO A 120 -4.49 -15.72 -11.45
N GLY A 121 -4.12 -16.99 -11.54
CA GLY A 121 -3.07 -17.46 -12.45
C GLY A 121 -1.65 -17.37 -11.91
N LYS A 122 -0.70 -17.71 -12.79
CA LYS A 122 0.71 -18.02 -12.47
C LYS A 122 1.72 -17.04 -13.04
N ILE A 123 1.27 -15.93 -13.60
CA ILE A 123 2.16 -14.89 -14.12
C ILE A 123 2.72 -14.11 -12.92
N PRO A 124 4.05 -13.99 -12.76
CA PRO A 124 4.62 -13.38 -11.58
C PRO A 124 4.27 -11.91 -11.44
N SER A 125 3.67 -11.57 -10.31
CA SER A 125 3.52 -10.19 -9.86
C SER A 125 4.86 -9.58 -9.48
N GLY A 126 4.96 -8.25 -9.52
CA GLY A 126 6.15 -7.55 -9.07
C GLY A 126 6.39 -7.69 -7.57
N LEU A 127 5.36 -7.97 -6.76
CA LEU A 127 5.53 -8.37 -5.36
C LEU A 127 6.34 -9.66 -5.24
N PHE A 128 5.98 -10.70 -6.00
CA PHE A 128 6.72 -11.95 -6.05
C PHE A 128 8.17 -11.73 -6.53
N ASN A 129 8.34 -10.96 -7.61
CA ASN A 129 9.68 -10.67 -8.14
C ASN A 129 10.55 -9.92 -7.12
N SER A 130 9.98 -8.92 -6.43
CA SER A 130 10.68 -8.16 -5.40
C SER A 130 11.07 -9.03 -4.20
N MET A 131 10.17 -9.90 -3.73
CA MET A 131 10.44 -10.82 -2.61
C MET A 131 11.65 -11.72 -2.87
N PHE A 132 11.74 -12.31 -4.06
CA PHE A 132 12.82 -13.23 -4.43
C PHE A 132 13.99 -12.56 -5.17
N LYS A 133 13.96 -11.23 -5.33
CA LYS A 133 14.97 -10.43 -6.03
C LYS A 133 15.20 -10.88 -7.48
N PHE A 134 14.12 -11.19 -8.18
CA PHE A 134 14.16 -11.45 -9.62
C PHE A 134 14.25 -10.12 -10.38
N GLU A 135 15.40 -9.87 -11.00
CA GLU A 135 15.75 -8.61 -11.66
C GLU A 135 15.97 -8.75 -13.17
N SER A 136 15.76 -9.95 -13.76
CA SER A 136 16.21 -10.25 -15.13
C SER A 136 15.43 -9.55 -16.25
N GLY A 137 14.33 -8.86 -15.91
CA GLY A 137 13.38 -8.29 -16.86
C GLY A 137 12.63 -9.33 -17.70
N SER A 138 12.83 -10.63 -17.44
CA SER A 138 12.20 -11.73 -18.16
C SER A 138 11.88 -12.87 -17.21
N TRP A 139 10.62 -12.95 -16.80
CA TRP A 139 10.17 -14.02 -15.90
C TRP A 139 10.46 -15.42 -16.42
N ALA A 140 10.51 -15.62 -17.75
CA ALA A 140 10.84 -16.91 -18.35
C ALA A 140 12.30 -17.32 -18.06
N LYS A 141 13.24 -16.37 -18.05
CA LYS A 141 14.63 -16.63 -17.67
C LYS A 141 14.74 -16.93 -16.18
N ASP A 142 14.07 -16.13 -15.34
CA ASP A 142 14.06 -16.35 -13.89
C ASP A 142 13.47 -17.73 -13.56
N ALA A 143 12.38 -18.11 -14.20
CA ALA A 143 11.77 -19.43 -14.06
C ALA A 143 12.70 -20.56 -14.50
N ALA A 144 13.38 -20.42 -15.65
CA ALA A 144 14.29 -21.45 -16.15
C ALA A 144 15.52 -21.64 -15.23
N ASN A 145 15.98 -20.58 -14.57
CA ASN A 145 17.13 -20.61 -13.67
C ASN A 145 16.76 -20.96 -12.22
N THR A 146 15.47 -21.04 -11.90
CA THR A 146 14.99 -21.30 -10.54
C THR A 146 14.49 -22.72 -10.43
N LYS A 147 15.19 -23.54 -9.64
CA LYS A 147 14.75 -24.93 -9.41
C LYS A 147 13.57 -25.01 -8.45
N MET A 148 13.71 -24.45 -7.25
CA MET A 148 12.69 -24.43 -6.21
C MET A 148 12.79 -23.14 -5.40
N LEU A 149 11.68 -22.74 -4.78
CA LEU A 149 11.54 -21.58 -3.90
C LEU A 149 10.86 -21.99 -2.60
N GLY A 150 11.22 -21.32 -1.51
CA GLY A 150 10.56 -21.44 -0.22
C GLY A 150 10.60 -20.09 0.50
N PHE A 151 9.57 -19.80 1.28
CA PHE A 151 9.49 -18.60 2.09
C PHE A 151 8.94 -18.92 3.48
N ASP A 152 9.57 -18.38 4.51
CA ASP A 152 9.13 -18.40 5.89
C ASP A 152 9.36 -17.01 6.49
N GLY A 153 8.31 -16.39 7.00
CA GLY A 153 8.39 -15.05 7.55
C GLY A 153 7.15 -14.64 8.33
N TYR A 154 7.31 -13.64 9.19
CA TYR A 154 6.19 -12.96 9.84
C TYR A 154 5.78 -11.75 9.02
N SER A 155 4.48 -11.59 8.83
CA SER A 155 3.87 -10.40 8.25
C SER A 155 3.06 -9.71 9.33
N ILE A 156 3.46 -8.49 9.69
CA ILE A 156 2.81 -7.66 10.70
C ILE A 156 2.04 -6.56 9.97
N VAL A 157 0.78 -6.82 9.67
CA VAL A 157 -0.14 -5.81 9.16
C VAL A 157 -0.68 -5.02 10.35
N LEU A 158 -0.46 -3.70 10.35
CA LEU A 158 -0.94 -2.80 11.40
C LEU A 158 -2.43 -2.51 11.20
N PHE A 159 -2.80 -2.20 9.96
CA PHE A 159 -4.18 -1.93 9.56
C PHE A 159 -4.36 -2.17 8.06
N ASN A 160 -5.61 -2.39 7.66
CA ASN A 160 -6.01 -2.50 6.26
C ASN A 160 -6.86 -1.29 5.89
N LEU A 161 -6.64 -0.74 4.70
CA LEU A 161 -7.48 0.31 4.11
C LEU A 161 -8.11 -0.23 2.84
N HIS A 162 -9.39 0.02 2.63
CA HIS A 162 -10.07 -0.41 1.41
C HIS A 162 -11.19 0.55 1.01
N ILE A 163 -11.53 0.51 -0.28
CA ILE A 163 -12.70 1.20 -0.83
C ILE A 163 -13.93 0.31 -0.59
N ASP A 164 -14.85 0.80 0.21
CA ASP A 164 -16.16 0.21 0.51
C ASP A 164 -17.24 0.91 -0.32
N ARG A 165 -17.12 0.77 -1.65
CA ARG A 165 -18.08 1.33 -2.60
C ARG A 165 -18.40 0.28 -3.65
N TYR A 166 -19.69 0.09 -3.88
CA TYR A 166 -20.17 -0.73 -4.99
C TYR A 166 -21.37 -0.08 -5.67
N PRO A 167 -21.39 0.05 -7.01
CA PRO A 167 -20.30 -0.27 -7.93
C PRO A 167 -19.13 0.73 -7.85
N LEU A 168 -17.94 0.29 -8.26
CA LEU A 168 -16.82 1.19 -8.52
C LEU A 168 -17.09 1.96 -9.81
N ILE A 169 -16.85 3.28 -9.79
CA ILE A 169 -17.11 4.17 -10.92
C ILE A 169 -15.79 4.78 -11.37
N LEU A 170 -15.43 4.59 -12.65
CA LEU A 170 -14.25 5.22 -13.25
C LEU A 170 -14.49 6.72 -13.49
N SER A 171 -13.45 7.53 -13.36
CA SER A 171 -13.51 8.92 -13.79
C SER A 171 -13.72 9.03 -15.30
N ASP A 172 -14.39 10.09 -15.74
CA ASP A 172 -14.63 10.31 -17.17
C ASP A 172 -13.33 10.49 -17.95
N GLU A 173 -12.28 11.03 -17.32
CA GLU A 173 -10.94 11.09 -17.93
C GLU A 173 -10.45 9.70 -18.33
N VAL A 174 -10.51 8.72 -17.42
CA VAL A 174 -10.04 7.36 -17.69
C VAL A 174 -10.91 6.69 -18.74
N ARG A 175 -12.24 6.84 -18.64
CA ARG A 175 -13.19 6.27 -19.60
C ARG A 175 -12.96 6.79 -21.01
N ASN A 176 -12.72 8.10 -21.15
CA ASN A 176 -12.48 8.74 -22.44
C ASN A 176 -11.07 8.43 -23.00
N ALA A 177 -10.14 8.03 -22.15
CA ALA A 177 -8.78 7.66 -22.57
C ALA A 177 -8.65 6.21 -23.07
N VAL A 178 -9.66 5.37 -22.86
CA VAL A 178 -9.65 3.98 -23.36
C VAL A 178 -9.66 4.01 -24.89
N PRO A 179 -8.70 3.34 -25.57
CA PRO A 179 -8.70 3.24 -27.02
C PRO A 179 -9.98 2.55 -27.53
N ASP A 180 -10.54 3.07 -28.62
CA ASP A 180 -11.76 2.55 -29.25
C ASP A 180 -11.53 1.28 -30.10
N SER A 181 -10.27 0.94 -30.33
CA SER A 181 -9.82 -0.13 -31.21
C SER A 181 -8.52 -0.75 -30.69
N TRP A 182 -8.18 -1.91 -31.23
CA TRP A 182 -6.94 -2.61 -30.89
C TRP A 182 -5.73 -1.94 -31.57
N ASP A 183 -5.23 -0.86 -30.97
CA ASP A 183 -3.96 -0.23 -31.33
C ASP A 183 -2.90 -0.50 -30.23
N PRO A 184 -1.87 -1.31 -30.51
CA PRO A 184 -0.81 -1.60 -29.56
C PRO A 184 -0.12 -0.36 -28.97
N ILE A 185 0.06 0.71 -29.76
CA ILE A 185 0.75 1.91 -29.29
C ILE A 185 -0.15 2.70 -28.34
N ALA A 186 -1.43 2.88 -28.68
CA ALA A 186 -2.39 3.52 -27.80
C ALA A 186 -2.60 2.73 -26.50
N LEU A 187 -2.70 1.40 -26.57
CA LEU A 187 -2.81 0.53 -25.40
C LEU A 187 -1.57 0.62 -24.50
N ALA A 188 -0.37 0.61 -25.09
CA ALA A 188 0.87 0.77 -24.32
C ALA A 188 0.90 2.12 -23.60
N ARG A 189 0.50 3.22 -24.27
CA ARG A 189 0.40 4.55 -23.64
C ARG A 189 -0.65 4.61 -22.53
N PHE A 190 -1.78 3.94 -22.71
CA PHE A 190 -2.82 3.85 -21.69
C PHE A 190 -2.29 3.14 -20.43
N ILE A 191 -1.65 1.98 -20.60
CA ILE A 191 -1.04 1.21 -19.50
C ILE A 191 0.09 2.02 -18.84
N GLU A 192 0.92 2.70 -19.63
CA GLU A 192 1.99 3.55 -19.10
C GLU A 192 1.43 4.64 -18.18
N LYS A 193 0.30 5.26 -18.55
CA LYS A 193 -0.34 6.34 -17.78
C LYS A 193 -1.17 5.83 -16.59
N TYR A 194 -2.04 4.85 -16.81
CA TYR A 194 -3.06 4.43 -15.83
C TYR A 194 -2.76 3.09 -15.16
N GLY A 195 -1.78 2.34 -15.65
CA GLY A 195 -1.41 1.05 -15.11
C GLY A 195 -2.26 -0.09 -15.70
N THR A 196 -2.00 -1.30 -15.21
CA THR A 196 -2.76 -2.50 -15.59
C THR A 196 -3.90 -2.80 -14.62
N HIS A 197 -3.80 -2.33 -13.37
CA HIS A 197 -4.73 -2.62 -12.28
C HIS A 197 -5.00 -1.36 -11.47
N ILE A 198 -6.06 -1.39 -10.65
CA ILE A 198 -6.43 -0.31 -9.74
C ILE A 198 -6.33 -0.82 -8.30
N THR A 199 -5.73 -0.02 -7.42
CA THR A 199 -5.61 -0.33 -6.00
C THR A 199 -6.94 -0.09 -5.28
N VAL A 200 -7.67 -1.16 -4.92
CA VAL A 200 -8.94 -1.07 -4.18
C VAL A 200 -8.81 -1.36 -2.69
N GLY A 201 -7.68 -1.93 -2.28
CA GLY A 201 -7.34 -2.19 -0.89
C GLY A 201 -5.83 -2.33 -0.71
N ILE A 202 -5.35 -1.96 0.47
CA ILE A 202 -3.95 -2.00 0.86
C ILE A 202 -3.80 -2.41 2.32
N SER A 203 -2.74 -3.15 2.60
CA SER A 203 -2.32 -3.52 3.95
C SER A 203 -1.06 -2.72 4.29
N ILE A 204 -1.07 -2.00 5.41
CA ILE A 204 0.08 -1.21 5.87
C ILE A 204 0.74 -1.92 7.04
N GLY A 205 2.04 -2.16 6.94
CA GLY A 205 2.78 -2.99 7.88
C GLY A 205 4.20 -3.30 7.41
N GLY A 206 4.73 -4.44 7.86
CA GLY A 206 6.07 -4.94 7.51
C GLY A 206 6.30 -6.40 7.85
#